data_AF-X0ZIA3-F1
#
_entry.id   AF-X0ZIA3-F1
#
_cell.length_a   1.000
_cell.length_b   1.000
_cell.length_c   1.000
_cell.angle_alpha   90.00
_cell.angle_beta   90.00
_cell.angle_gamma   90.00
#
_symmetry.space_group_name_H-M   'P 1'
#
loop_
_entity.id
_entity.type
_entity.pdbx_description
1 polymer ?
#
loop_
_entity_poly.entity_id
_entity_poly.type
_entity_poly.pdbx_seq_one_letter_code
_entity_poly.pdbx_strand_id
1 'polypeptide(L)'
;MNLKEYARDAKRTAAMLKTETMDDLHMVLGMVTEVAELADVYKKYIAYGKDLDFINIQEEIGDLMWYIINFCTFNNFNLEKILQNNIDKLKSRYPEKFTEHNANHRNLEKEREVLEQ
;
A
#
# COMPACT_ATOMS: atom_id res chain seq x y z
N MET A 1 2.73 -11.77 -14.08
CA MET A 1 3.89 -11.32 -13.27
C MET A 1 3.64 -11.71 -11.82
N ASN A 2 4.59 -12.34 -11.15
CA ASN A 2 4.52 -12.57 -9.70
C ASN A 2 5.20 -11.42 -8.92
N LEU A 3 5.06 -11.39 -7.59
CA LEU A 3 5.62 -10.31 -6.76
C LEU A 3 7.15 -10.21 -6.84
N LYS A 4 7.86 -11.33 -7.02
CA LYS A 4 9.33 -11.34 -7.14
C LYS A 4 9.78 -10.73 -8.46
N GLU A 5 9.11 -11.08 -9.56
CA GLU A 5 9.32 -10.47 -10.87
C GLU A 5 9.03 -8.97 -10.83
N TYR A 6 7.89 -8.59 -10.22
CA TYR A 6 7.51 -7.19 -10.08
C TYR A 6 8.53 -6.39 -9.26
N ALA A 7 8.96 -6.89 -8.10
CA ALA A 7 9.95 -6.22 -7.27
C ALA A 7 11.28 -6.00 -8.01
N ARG A 8 11.75 -7.01 -8.75
CA ARG A 8 12.98 -6.91 -9.55
C ARG A 8 12.83 -5.85 -10.64
N ASP A 9 11.72 -5.87 -11.36
CA ASP A 9 11.52 -4.99 -12.51
C ASP A 9 11.27 -3.54 -12.06
N ALA A 10 10.56 -3.33 -10.94
CA ALA A 10 10.37 -2.03 -10.30
C ALA A 10 11.70 -1.46 -9.77
N LYS A 11 12.50 -2.27 -9.07
CA LYS A 11 13.81 -1.85 -8.55
C LYS A 11 14.74 -1.36 -9.65
N ARG A 12 14.74 -2.03 -10.81
CA ARG A 12 15.55 -1.63 -11.98
C ARG A 12 15.22 -0.22 -12.48
N THR A 13 13.99 0.23 -12.28
CA THR A 13 13.52 1.56 -12.72
C THR A 13 13.64 2.63 -11.64
N ALA A 14 13.94 2.25 -10.40
CA ALA A 14 14.02 3.20 -9.30
C ALA A 14 15.36 3.95 -9.29
N ALA A 15 15.28 5.26 -9.04
CA ALA A 15 16.48 6.06 -8.77
C ALA A 15 17.00 5.76 -7.37
N MET A 16 18.30 5.46 -7.25
CA MET A 16 19.01 5.37 -5.97
C MET A 16 19.61 6.73 -5.65
N LEU A 17 19.22 7.28 -4.50
CA LEU A 17 19.68 8.54 -3.96
C LEU A 17 20.92 8.32 -3.10
N LYS A 18 21.39 9.39 -2.45
CA LYS A 18 22.70 9.40 -1.77
C LYS A 18 22.72 8.61 -0.46
N THR A 19 21.56 8.41 0.17
CA THR A 19 21.44 7.75 1.48
C THR A 19 20.15 6.95 1.54
N GLU A 20 20.13 5.91 2.38
CA GLU A 20 18.94 5.08 2.63
C GLU A 20 17.74 5.93 3.07
N THR A 21 17.95 6.90 3.96
CA THR A 21 16.88 7.82 4.39
C THR A 21 16.32 8.65 3.23
N MET A 22 17.16 9.05 2.27
CA MET A 22 16.68 9.76 1.09
C MET A 22 15.88 8.85 0.17
N ASP A 23 16.31 7.59 -0.01
CA ASP A 23 15.57 6.59 -0.78
C ASP A 23 14.19 6.33 -0.17
N ASP A 24 14.14 6.15 1.16
CA ASP A 24 12.88 5.99 1.89
C ASP A 24 11.97 7.20 1.72
N LEU A 25 12.52 8.40 1.89
CA LEU A 25 11.76 9.63 1.75
C LEU A 25 11.22 9.80 0.32
N HIS A 26 12.02 9.44 -0.69
CA HIS A 26 11.57 9.44 -2.08
C HIS A 26 10.37 8.51 -2.28
N MET A 27 10.43 7.29 -1.74
CA MET A 27 9.32 6.36 -1.86
C MET A 27 8.07 6.83 -1.13
N VAL A 28 8.20 7.33 0.10
CA VAL A 28 7.06 7.83 0.89
C VAL A 28 6.41 9.05 0.24
N LEU A 29 7.20 10.01 -0.25
CA LEU A 29 6.66 11.17 -0.95
C LEU A 29 5.99 10.79 -2.25
N GLY A 30 6.53 9.81 -2.99
CA GLY A 30 5.87 9.22 -4.15
C GLY A 30 4.49 8.67 -3.83
N MET A 31 4.37 7.85 -2.77
CA MET A 31 3.06 7.35 -2.32
C MET A 31 2.06 8.47 -2.01
N VAL A 32 2.51 9.59 -1.42
CA VAL A 32 1.65 10.74 -1.13
C VAL A 32 1.14 11.38 -2.42
N THR A 33 2.01 11.52 -3.43
CA THR A 33 1.64 12.06 -4.75
C THR A 33 0.57 11.19 -5.40
N GLU A 34 0.79 9.89 -5.54
CA GLU A 34 -0.16 9.00 -6.24
C GLU A 34 -1.51 8.90 -5.52
N VAL A 35 -1.51 8.95 -4.18
CA VAL A 35 -2.76 9.04 -3.40
C VAL A 35 -3.49 10.37 -3.63
N ALA A 36 -2.76 11.47 -3.81
CA ALA A 36 -3.35 12.77 -4.13
C ALA A 36 -3.94 12.79 -5.55
N GLU A 37 -3.31 12.13 -6.51
CA GLU A 37 -3.83 11.98 -7.88
C GLU A 37 -5.11 11.13 -7.90
N LEU A 38 -5.14 10.01 -7.17
CA LEU A 38 -6.37 9.25 -6.92
C LEU A 38 -7.47 10.12 -6.33
N ALA A 39 -7.16 10.88 -5.27
CA ALA A 39 -8.14 11.75 -4.62
C ALA A 39 -8.65 12.85 -5.58
N ASP A 40 -7.82 13.34 -6.48
CA ASP A 40 -8.20 14.38 -7.44
C ASP A 40 -9.25 13.88 -8.45
N VAL A 41 -9.19 12.62 -8.88
CA VAL A 41 -10.22 12.02 -9.75
C VAL A 41 -11.60 12.04 -9.07
N TYR A 42 -11.67 11.58 -7.82
CA TYR A 42 -12.93 11.60 -7.06
C TYR A 42 -13.39 13.02 -6.71
N LYS A 43 -12.46 13.92 -6.40
CA LYS A 43 -12.77 15.34 -6.19
C LYS A 43 -13.39 15.95 -7.44
N LYS A 44 -12.84 15.67 -8.63
CA LYS A 44 -13.38 16.16 -9.91
C LYS A 44 -14.78 15.62 -10.18
N TYR A 45 -15.03 14.36 -9.87
CA TYR A 45 -16.36 13.75 -9.96
C TYR A 45 -17.37 14.46 -9.05
N ILE A 46 -17.06 14.60 -7.75
CA ILE A 46 -18.00 15.13 -6.75
C ILE A 46 -18.19 16.65 -6.89
N ALA A 47 -17.12 17.41 -7.13
CA ALA A 47 -17.16 18.87 -7.10
C ALA A 47 -17.50 19.50 -8.45
N TYR A 48 -17.18 18.83 -9.56
CA TYR A 48 -17.30 19.41 -10.91
C TYR A 48 -18.16 18.57 -11.85
N GLY A 49 -18.74 17.46 -11.39
CA GLY A 49 -19.62 16.60 -12.20
C GLY A 49 -18.92 15.94 -13.39
N LYS A 50 -17.59 15.75 -13.31
CA LYS A 50 -16.82 15.00 -14.32
C LYS A 50 -17.09 13.51 -14.17
N ASP A 51 -16.90 12.73 -15.23
CA ASP A 51 -16.93 11.27 -15.13
C ASP A 51 -15.70 10.72 -14.40
N LEU A 52 -15.83 9.54 -13.78
CA LEU A 52 -14.69 8.81 -13.20
C LEU A 52 -13.85 8.19 -14.30
N ASP A 53 -12.59 8.62 -14.39
CA ASP A 53 -11.62 8.00 -15.28
C ASP A 53 -10.99 6.77 -14.61
N PHE A 54 -11.57 5.61 -14.87
CA PHE A 54 -11.07 4.33 -14.34
C PHE A 54 -9.74 3.88 -14.95
N ILE A 55 -9.31 4.45 -16.09
CA ILE A 55 -8.00 4.18 -16.65
C ILE A 55 -6.95 4.88 -15.79
N ASN A 56 -7.13 6.19 -15.54
CA ASN A 56 -6.25 6.95 -14.65
C ASN A 56 -6.23 6.34 -13.24
N ILE A 57 -7.38 5.93 -12.68
CA ILE A 57 -7.41 5.30 -11.35
C ILE A 57 -6.55 4.02 -11.31
N GLN A 58 -6.57 3.20 -12.36
CA GLN A 58 -5.75 1.98 -12.41
C GLN A 58 -4.26 2.29 -12.55
N GLU A 59 -3.91 3.35 -13.29
CA GLU A 59 -2.54 3.87 -13.43
C GLU A 59 -1.98 4.28 -12.07
N GLU A 60 -2.69 5.16 -11.33
CA GLU A 60 -2.22 5.63 -10.02
C GLU A 60 -2.09 4.50 -8.99
N ILE A 61 -2.97 3.48 -9.05
CA ILE A 61 -2.82 2.28 -8.20
C ILE A 61 -1.55 1.51 -8.56
N GLY A 62 -1.21 1.44 -9.85
CA GLY A 62 0.03 0.85 -10.33
C GLY A 62 1.27 1.61 -9.81
N ASP A 63 1.24 2.93 -9.88
CA ASP A 63 2.35 3.79 -9.41
C ASP A 63 2.46 3.75 -7.87
N LEU A 64 1.34 3.74 -7.14
CA LEU A 64 1.35 3.53 -5.70
C LEU A 64 1.99 2.19 -5.33
N MET A 65 1.66 1.11 -6.06
CA MET A 65 2.28 -0.19 -5.86
C MET A 65 3.78 -0.20 -6.19
N TRP A 66 4.20 0.62 -7.17
CA TRP A 66 5.61 0.76 -7.54
C TRP A 66 6.43 1.38 -6.39
N TYR A 67 5.91 2.41 -5.73
CA TYR A 67 6.56 2.99 -4.55
C TYR A 67 6.55 2.04 -3.36
N ILE A 68 5.45 1.32 -3.11
CA ILE A 68 5.35 0.35 -2.00
C ILE A 68 6.37 -0.77 -2.16
N ILE A 69 6.48 -1.37 -3.36
CA ILE A 69 7.40 -2.49 -3.56
C ILE A 69 8.86 -2.05 -3.49
N ASN A 70 9.19 -0.85 -3.99
CA ASN A 70 10.54 -0.31 -3.90
C ASN A 70 10.92 0.06 -2.46
N PHE A 71 10.01 0.64 -1.69
CA PHE A 71 10.22 0.88 -0.25
C PHE A 71 10.53 -0.43 0.48
N CYS A 72 9.76 -1.48 0.23
CA CYS A 72 10.04 -2.80 0.80
C CYS A 72 11.40 -3.33 0.34
N THR A 73 11.72 -3.17 -0.94
CA THR A 73 12.95 -3.70 -1.55
C THR A 73 14.21 -3.00 -1.01
N PHE A 74 14.17 -1.69 -0.77
CA PHE A 74 15.28 -0.94 -0.18
C PHE A 74 15.51 -1.32 1.28
N ASN A 75 14.44 -1.61 2.02
CA ASN A 75 14.49 -1.99 3.44
C ASN A 75 14.62 -3.50 3.68
N ASN A 76 14.79 -4.30 2.62
CA ASN A 76 14.80 -5.78 2.69
C ASN A 76 13.55 -6.38 3.36
N PHE A 77 12.41 -5.71 3.24
CA PHE A 77 11.13 -6.20 3.73
C PHE A 77 10.52 -7.20 2.74
N ASN A 78 10.00 -8.30 3.28
CA ASN A 78 9.26 -9.28 2.49
C ASN A 78 7.80 -8.84 2.36
N LEU A 79 7.42 -8.32 1.19
CA LEU A 79 6.04 -7.88 0.94
C LEU A 79 5.02 -9.03 1.07
N GLU A 80 5.35 -10.25 0.63
CA GLU A 80 4.47 -11.42 0.81
C GLU A 80 4.18 -11.66 2.30
N LYS A 81 5.21 -11.58 3.16
CA LYS A 81 5.04 -11.70 4.61
C LYS A 81 4.20 -10.55 5.19
N ILE A 82 4.44 -9.31 4.75
CA ILE A 82 3.64 -8.14 5.17
C ILE A 82 2.16 -8.33 4.86
N LEU A 83 1.85 -8.77 3.64
CA LEU A 83 0.47 -9.01 3.19
C LEU A 83 -0.17 -10.16 3.97
N GLN A 84 0.57 -11.24 4.20
CA GLN A 84 0.09 -12.38 4.99
C GLN A 84 -0.22 -11.97 6.44
N ASN A 85 0.71 -11.29 7.11
CA ASN A 85 0.52 -10.80 8.48
C ASN A 85 -0.66 -9.82 8.58
N ASN A 86 -0.90 -9.00 7.55
CA ASN A 86 -2.07 -8.13 7.50
C ASN A 86 -3.38 -8.93 7.50
N ILE A 87 -3.47 -9.96 6.65
CA ILE A 87 -4.66 -10.81 6.55
C ILE A 87 -4.88 -11.63 7.82
N ASP A 88 -3.84 -12.20 8.42
CA ASP A 88 -3.97 -12.99 9.65
C ASP A 88 -4.45 -12.13 10.83
N LYS A 89 -3.92 -10.91 10.95
CA LYS A 89 -4.43 -9.92 11.91
C LYS A 89 -5.90 -9.59 11.64
N LEU A 90 -6.27 -9.36 10.37
CA LEU A 90 -7.65 -9.03 10.01
C LEU A 90 -8.61 -10.22 10.22
N LYS A 91 -8.19 -11.46 10.01
CA LYS A 91 -8.96 -12.67 10.36
C LYS A 91 -9.15 -12.81 11.86
N SER A 92 -8.13 -12.48 12.66
CA SER A 92 -8.25 -12.43 14.12
C SER A 92 -9.33 -11.43 14.58
N ARG A 93 -9.44 -10.28 13.89
CA ARG A 93 -10.47 -9.26 14.15
C ARG A 93 -11.84 -9.62 13.55
N TYR A 94 -11.86 -10.18 12.35
CA TYR A 94 -13.03 -10.48 11.55
C TYR A 94 -12.99 -11.96 11.13
N PRO A 95 -13.38 -12.91 12.02
CA PRO A 95 -13.26 -14.34 11.73
C PRO A 95 -14.02 -14.79 10.49
N GLU A 96 -15.20 -14.20 10.25
CA GLU A 96 -16.07 -14.52 9.11
C GLU A 96 -16.11 -13.38 8.10
N LYS A 97 -16.47 -12.17 8.56
CA LYS A 97 -16.62 -10.97 7.74
C LYS A 97 -16.50 -9.73 8.61
N PHE A 98 -16.40 -8.58 7.95
CA PHE A 98 -16.51 -7.29 8.60
C PHE A 98 -17.81 -7.18 9.42
N THR A 99 -17.68 -6.69 10.65
CA THR A 99 -18.80 -6.20 11.45
C THR A 99 -18.38 -4.90 12.12
N GLU A 100 -19.31 -3.95 12.23
CA GLU A 100 -19.06 -2.69 12.93
C GLU A 100 -18.71 -2.94 14.41
N HIS A 101 -19.33 -3.95 15.02
CA HIS A 101 -19.01 -4.36 16.38
C HIS A 101 -17.51 -4.72 16.52
N ASN A 102 -16.98 -5.61 15.69
CA ASN A 102 -15.57 -6.02 15.78
C ASN A 102 -14.61 -4.89 15.37
N ALA A 103 -15.06 -3.98 14.49
CA ALA A 103 -14.27 -2.80 14.11
C ALA A 103 -14.07 -1.86 15.30
N ASN A 104 -15.11 -1.70 16.13
CA ASN A 104 -15.09 -0.82 17.31
C ASN A 104 -14.55 -1.53 18.58
N HIS A 105 -14.64 -2.86 18.68
CA HIS A 105 -14.21 -3.65 19.86
C HIS A 105 -12.98 -4.50 19.54
N ARG A 106 -11.87 -3.83 19.25
CA ARG A 106 -10.61 -4.47 18.84
C ARG A 106 -9.87 -5.08 20.03
N ASN A 107 -9.34 -6.28 19.87
CA ASN A 107 -8.36 -6.86 20.80
C ASN A 107 -6.94 -6.56 20.29
N LEU A 108 -6.36 -5.45 20.78
CA LEU A 108 -5.06 -4.97 20.32
C LEU A 108 -3.90 -5.88 20.72
N GLU A 109 -3.99 -6.54 21.88
CA GLU A 109 -2.96 -7.49 22.34
C GLU A 109 -2.89 -8.69 21.40
N LYS A 110 -4.04 -9.32 21.12
CA LYS A 110 -4.13 -10.45 20.18
C LYS A 110 -3.71 -10.05 18.76
N GLU A 111 -4.07 -8.84 18.31
CA GLU A 111 -3.62 -8.34 16.99
C GLU A 111 -2.09 -8.19 16.94
N ARG A 112 -1.45 -7.71 18.02
CA ARG A 112 -0.01 -7.56 18.10
C ARG A 112 0.71 -8.91 18.16
N GLU A 113 0.20 -9.86 18.94
CA GLU A 113 0.73 -11.22 19.00
C GLU A 113 0.77 -11.89 17.61
N VAL A 114 -0.22 -11.64 16.75
CA VAL A 114 -0.23 -12.14 15.37
C VAL A 114 0.83 -11.45 14.51
N LEU A 115 1.07 -10.16 14.71
CA LEU A 115 2.05 -9.41 13.92
C LEU A 115 3.51 -9.73 14.26
N GLU A 116 3.77 -10.19 15.50
CA GLU A 116 5.12 -10.48 16.02
C GLU A 116 5.57 -11.93 15.76
N GLN A 117 4.74 -12.75 15.10
CA GLN A 117 5.09 -14.09 14.61
C GLN A 117 5.89 -14.05 13.28
#